data_AF-A0A7V5GXX1-F1
#
_entry.id   AF-A0A7V5GXX1-F1
#
_cell.length_a   1.000
_cell.length_b   1.000
_cell.length_c   1.000
_cell.angle_alpha   90.00
_cell.angle_beta   90.00
_cell.angle_gamma   90.00
#
_symmetry.space_group_name_H-M   'P 1'
#
loop_
_entity.id
_entity.type
_entity.pdbx_description
1 polymer ?
#
loop_
_entity_poly.entity_id
_entity_poly.type
_entity_poly.pdbx_seq_one_letter_code
_entity_poly.pdbx_strand_id
1 'polypeptide(L)'
;MFFIKTRKTIAMTAVAALMLLTCHGGSHAQQAGYVEDLEPLYLVNTPTAGVLKKGQYMLDVEAYGNSGVRAGIAIGLFDRFMFGLSYGGEQLLGYGEPIWNELPGVLVKYRLMEESDALPAITLGYDMQ
;
A
#
# COMPACT_ATOMS: atom_id res chain seq x y z
N MET A 1 -28.42 8.04 -51.15
CA MET A 1 -27.18 7.45 -50.63
C MET A 1 -27.01 7.94 -49.17
N PHE A 2 -27.08 7.01 -48.21
CA PHE A 2 -26.82 7.09 -46.75
C PHE A 2 -27.65 8.08 -45.89
N PHE A 3 -28.78 7.68 -45.33
CA PHE A 3 -29.05 6.91 -44.09
C PHE A 3 -29.09 7.74 -42.78
N ILE A 4 -30.33 7.98 -42.36
CA ILE A 4 -30.83 8.48 -41.08
C ILE A 4 -30.23 7.68 -39.91
N LYS A 5 -29.45 8.32 -39.02
CA LYS A 5 -29.11 7.79 -37.69
C LYS A 5 -28.78 8.87 -36.65
N THR A 6 -29.53 9.98 -36.61
CA THR A 6 -29.28 11.09 -35.66
C THR A 6 -30.10 11.01 -34.37
N ARG A 7 -31.11 10.13 -34.28
CA ARG A 7 -31.99 10.07 -33.10
C ARG A 7 -31.39 9.36 -31.87
N LYS A 8 -30.39 8.48 -32.05
CA LYS A 8 -29.74 7.77 -30.91
C LYS A 8 -28.68 8.63 -30.20
N THR A 9 -28.04 9.55 -30.91
CA THR A 9 -26.95 10.39 -30.35
C THR A 9 -27.47 11.47 -29.40
N ILE A 10 -28.66 12.02 -29.67
CA ILE A 10 -29.33 13.01 -28.81
C ILE A 10 -29.86 12.35 -27.52
N ALA A 11 -30.38 11.13 -27.60
CA ALA A 11 -30.80 10.38 -26.42
C ALA A 11 -29.60 10.02 -25.51
N MET A 12 -28.45 9.69 -26.08
CA MET A 12 -27.24 9.35 -25.32
C MET A 12 -26.57 10.57 -24.66
N THR A 13 -26.62 11.74 -25.31
CA THR A 13 -26.16 13.00 -24.71
C THR A 13 -27.12 13.52 -23.63
N ALA A 14 -28.43 13.31 -23.79
CA ALA A 14 -29.41 13.65 -22.75
C ALA A 14 -29.27 12.78 -21.48
N VAL A 15 -28.96 11.48 -21.63
CA VAL A 15 -28.71 10.58 -20.49
C VAL A 15 -27.38 10.89 -19.79
N ALA A 16 -26.34 11.24 -20.54
CA ALA A 16 -25.05 11.66 -19.97
C ALA A 16 -25.15 13.00 -19.21
N ALA A 17 -25.98 13.95 -19.69
CA ALA A 17 -26.27 15.18 -18.96
C ALA A 17 -27.14 14.95 -17.72
N LEU A 18 -28.01 13.94 -17.74
CA LEU A 18 -28.86 13.57 -16.59
C LEU A 18 -28.07 12.85 -15.48
N MET A 19 -27.01 12.09 -15.82
CA MET A 19 -26.06 11.53 -14.84
C MET A 19 -25.18 12.58 -14.17
N LEU A 20 -24.91 13.71 -14.83
CA LEU A 20 -24.17 14.84 -14.25
C LEU A 20 -25.02 15.67 -13.28
N LEU A 21 -26.35 15.57 -13.33
CA LEU A 21 -27.25 16.30 -12.42
C LEU A 21 -27.58 15.56 -11.11
N THR A 22 -27.27 14.27 -10.99
CA THR A 22 -27.56 13.48 -9.77
C THR A 22 -26.49 13.59 -8.67
N CYS A 23 -25.44 14.41 -8.84
CA CYS A 23 -24.40 14.61 -7.81
C CYS A 23 -24.75 15.56 -6.66
N HIS A 24 -26.03 15.93 -6.46
CA HIS A 24 -26.45 16.74 -5.31
C HIS A 24 -27.32 15.94 -4.34
N GLY A 25 -26.72 14.91 -3.76
CA GLY A 25 -27.21 14.23 -2.56
C GLY A 25 -26.12 14.32 -1.51
N GLY A 26 -26.18 15.36 -0.67
CA GLY A 26 -25.34 15.43 0.52
C GLY A 26 -25.68 14.29 1.46
N SER A 27 -24.69 13.55 1.89
CA SER A 27 -24.80 12.67 3.04
C SER A 27 -23.44 12.52 3.72
N HIS A 28 -23.37 13.20 4.87
CA HIS A 28 -22.62 12.83 6.06
C HIS A 28 -21.09 12.90 5.99
N ALA A 29 -20.57 13.99 6.55
CA ALA A 29 -19.30 14.00 7.24
C ALA A 29 -19.17 12.74 8.13
N GLN A 30 -18.12 11.97 7.92
CA GLN A 30 -17.58 11.09 8.94
C GLN A 30 -16.24 11.67 9.37
N GLN A 31 -16.29 12.59 10.32
CA GLN A 31 -15.14 12.89 11.17
C GLN A 31 -14.96 11.71 12.12
N ALA A 32 -13.90 10.93 11.91
CA ALA A 32 -13.34 10.04 12.92
C ALA A 32 -11.86 10.42 13.07
N GLY A 33 -11.53 11.14 14.14
CA GLY A 33 -10.16 11.52 14.44
C GLY A 33 -9.27 10.28 14.68
N TYR A 34 -8.02 10.38 14.20
CA TYR A 34 -6.87 9.47 14.37
C TYR A 34 -6.88 8.14 13.58
N VAL A 35 -6.45 8.19 12.31
CA VAL A 35 -5.26 7.57 11.65
C VAL A 35 -5.45 7.73 10.14
N GLU A 36 -5.46 8.98 9.64
CA GLU A 36 -5.89 9.26 8.26
C GLU A 36 -4.83 9.05 7.17
N ASP A 37 -3.65 8.54 7.51
CA ASP A 37 -2.53 8.51 6.56
C ASP A 37 -1.58 7.32 6.76
N LEU A 38 -2.15 6.19 7.14
CA LEU A 38 -1.45 4.91 7.21
C LEU A 38 -1.98 4.02 6.10
N GLU A 39 -1.23 3.99 5.02
CA GLU A 39 -1.44 3.02 3.95
C GLU A 39 -0.90 1.65 4.35
N PRO A 40 -1.63 0.55 4.08
CA PRO A 40 -1.13 -0.79 4.35
C PRO A 40 0.16 -1.01 3.56
N LEU A 41 1.27 -1.36 4.21
CA LEU A 41 2.54 -1.65 3.53
C LEU A 41 2.56 -3.07 2.92
N TYR A 42 1.82 -3.98 3.54
CA TYR A 42 1.61 -5.37 3.14
C TYR A 42 0.13 -5.74 3.31
N LEU A 43 -0.38 -6.56 2.40
CA LEU A 43 -1.66 -7.26 2.50
C LEU A 43 -1.37 -8.75 2.59
N VAL A 44 -1.58 -9.40 3.74
CA VAL A 44 -1.36 -10.85 3.95
C VAL A 44 -0.16 -11.38 3.13
N ASN A 45 1.06 -10.97 3.53
CA ASN A 45 2.34 -11.29 2.89
C ASN A 45 2.53 -10.82 1.44
N THR A 46 1.62 -10.03 0.90
CA THR A 46 1.72 -9.40 -0.43
C THR A 46 2.14 -7.95 -0.28
N PRO A 47 3.25 -7.51 -0.89
CA PRO A 47 3.66 -6.10 -0.81
C PRO A 47 2.65 -5.21 -1.56
N THR A 48 2.31 -4.06 -0.98
CA THR A 48 1.45 -3.06 -1.62
C THR A 48 2.28 -1.94 -2.26
N ALA A 49 1.62 -0.96 -2.87
CA ALA A 49 2.28 0.29 -3.24
C ALA A 49 2.58 1.20 -2.03
N GLY A 50 2.11 0.88 -0.82
CA GLY A 50 2.24 1.68 0.41
C GLY A 50 3.69 1.93 0.84
N VAL A 51 4.00 3.14 1.36
CA VAL A 51 5.31 3.51 1.92
C VAL A 51 5.13 4.27 3.23
N LEU A 52 6.12 4.20 4.12
CA LEU A 52 6.12 5.07 5.30
C LEU A 52 6.39 6.51 4.87
N LYS A 53 5.53 7.45 5.28
CA LYS A 53 5.74 8.88 5.06
C LYS A 53 6.82 9.42 5.99
N LYS A 54 7.28 10.65 5.70
CA LYS A 54 8.36 11.27 6.48
C LYS A 54 8.06 11.27 7.98
N GLY A 55 8.96 10.66 8.76
CA GLY A 55 8.83 10.59 10.23
C GLY A 55 7.93 9.47 10.75
N GLN A 56 7.29 8.70 9.87
CA GLN A 56 6.63 7.45 10.25
C GLN A 56 7.67 6.34 10.41
N TYR A 57 7.42 5.44 11.36
CA TYR A 57 8.25 4.27 11.61
C TYR A 57 7.36 3.04 11.83
N MET A 58 7.90 1.88 11.50
CA MET A 58 7.26 0.59 11.71
C MET A 58 8.22 -0.33 12.46
N LEU A 59 7.69 -1.05 13.44
CA LEU A 59 8.35 -2.17 14.10
C LEU A 59 7.60 -3.44 13.70
N ASP A 60 8.36 -4.42 13.25
CA ASP A 60 7.86 -5.71 12.77
C ASP A 60 8.53 -6.83 13.57
N VAL A 61 7.74 -7.81 14.00
CA VAL A 61 8.25 -9.03 14.63
C VAL A 61 7.46 -10.19 14.07
N GLU A 62 8.17 -11.07 13.37
CA GLU A 62 7.58 -12.18 12.64
C GLU A 62 8.18 -13.49 13.13
N ALA A 63 7.32 -14.45 13.47
CA ALA A 63 7.71 -15.82 13.74
C ALA A 63 7.44 -16.66 12.50
N TYR A 64 8.44 -17.41 12.04
CA TYR A 64 8.38 -18.25 10.85
C TYR A 64 8.79 -19.70 11.17
N GLY A 65 8.86 -20.55 10.14
CA GLY A 65 9.18 -21.97 10.30
C GLY A 65 10.49 -22.23 11.06
N ASN A 66 10.68 -23.47 11.50
CA ASN A 66 11.86 -23.91 12.26
C ASN A 66 12.11 -23.12 13.56
N SER A 67 11.04 -22.66 14.22
CA SER A 67 11.14 -21.80 15.40
C SER A 67 11.92 -20.50 15.15
N GLY A 68 11.88 -20.00 13.91
CA GLY A 68 12.55 -18.78 13.51
C GLY A 68 11.81 -17.53 13.95
N VAL A 69 12.58 -16.49 14.29
CA VAL A 69 12.05 -15.17 14.64
C VAL A 69 12.87 -14.11 13.93
N ARG A 70 12.19 -13.15 13.31
CA ARG A 70 12.77 -11.97 12.67
C ARG A 70 12.18 -10.73 13.33
N ALA A 71 13.04 -9.77 13.67
CA ALA A 71 12.63 -8.46 14.10
C ALA A 71 13.12 -7.42 13.08
N GLY A 72 12.25 -6.49 12.72
CA GLY A 72 12.51 -5.46 11.73
C GLY A 72 12.12 -4.08 12.23
N ILE A 73 12.84 -3.06 11.76
CA ILE A 73 12.46 -1.66 11.89
C ILE A 73 12.54 -1.01 10.52
N ALA A 74 11.53 -0.21 10.18
CA ALA A 74 11.51 0.60 8.97
C ALA A 74 11.14 2.04 9.31
N ILE A 75 11.68 2.98 8.52
CA ILE A 75 11.43 4.41 8.65
C ILE A 75 11.11 5.02 7.29
N GLY A 76 10.16 5.96 7.28
CA GLY A 76 9.92 6.84 6.16
C GLY A 76 10.85 8.04 6.22
N LEU A 77 11.85 8.06 5.35
CA LEU A 77 12.84 9.14 5.27
C LEU A 77 12.26 10.36 4.51
N PHE A 78 11.48 10.09 3.47
CA PHE A 78 10.75 11.08 2.68
C PHE A 78 9.33 10.57 2.43
N ASP A 79 8.44 11.43 1.93
CA ASP A 79 7.02 11.07 1.70
C ASP A 79 6.82 9.94 0.67
N ARG A 80 7.88 9.60 -0.09
CA ARG A 80 7.87 8.56 -1.13
C ARG A 80 8.99 7.53 -0.96
N PHE A 81 9.79 7.62 0.09
CA PHE A 81 10.96 6.76 0.28
C PHE A 81 11.04 6.25 1.70
N MET A 82 11.07 4.93 1.82
CA MET A 82 11.27 4.25 3.10
C MET A 82 12.44 3.29 3.03
N PHE A 83 13.07 3.11 4.18
CA PHE A 83 14.21 2.25 4.40
C PHE A 83 14.01 1.47 5.69
N GLY A 84 14.42 0.20 5.71
CA GLY A 84 14.32 -0.65 6.87
C GLY A 84 15.43 -1.67 6.95
N LEU A 85 15.61 -2.19 8.16
CA LEU A 85 16.58 -3.23 8.50
C LEU A 85 15.85 -4.30 9.30
N SER A 86 16.21 -5.55 9.07
CA SER A 86 15.73 -6.66 9.88
C SER A 86 16.84 -7.62 10.24
N TYR A 87 16.71 -8.27 11.40
CA TYR A 87 17.62 -9.32 11.81
C TYR A 87 16.85 -10.43 12.52
N GLY A 88 17.32 -11.66 12.34
CA GLY A 88 16.63 -12.84 12.84
C GLY A 88 17.50 -14.08 12.82
N GLY A 89 16.86 -15.19 13.12
CA GLY A 89 17.49 -16.50 13.13
C GLY A 89 16.47 -17.61 13.35
N GLU A 90 16.93 -18.84 13.21
CA GLU A 90 16.17 -20.07 13.44
C GLU A 90 16.41 -20.63 14.84
N GLN A 91 15.52 -21.51 15.31
CA GLN A 91 15.59 -22.15 16.63
C GLN A 91 15.62 -21.16 17.81
N LEU A 92 15.16 -19.92 17.60
CA LEU A 92 15.07 -18.90 18.65
C LEU A 92 13.96 -19.22 19.66
N LEU A 93 12.93 -19.95 19.22
CA LEU A 93 11.83 -20.41 20.07
C LEU A 93 11.97 -21.92 20.37
N GLY A 94 12.51 -22.27 21.53
CA GLY A 94 12.60 -23.65 21.97
C GLY A 94 13.88 -23.94 22.77
N TYR A 95 14.31 -25.21 22.72
CA TYR A 95 15.46 -25.72 23.48
C TYR A 95 16.69 -26.02 22.62
N GLY A 96 16.63 -25.75 21.32
CA GLY A 96 17.75 -25.91 20.38
C GLY A 96 18.78 -24.77 20.50
N GLU A 97 19.91 -24.91 19.81
CA GLU A 97 20.91 -23.85 19.72
C GLU A 97 20.48 -22.82 18.66
N PRO A 98 20.42 -21.51 18.97
CA PRO A 98 20.03 -20.49 18.01
C PRO A 98 20.96 -20.43 16.79
N ILE A 99 20.38 -20.44 15.60
CA ILE A 99 21.11 -20.27 14.33
C ILE A 99 20.78 -18.89 13.78
N TRP A 100 21.73 -17.97 13.88
CA TRP A 100 21.53 -16.57 13.43
C TRP A 100 21.74 -16.41 11.93
N ASN A 101 21.03 -15.46 11.33
CA ASN A 101 21.26 -15.09 9.93
C ASN A 101 22.66 -14.46 9.76
N GLU A 102 23.36 -14.81 8.68
CA GLU A 102 24.72 -14.30 8.40
C GLU A 102 24.72 -12.80 8.12
N LEU A 103 23.70 -12.31 7.43
CA LEU A 103 23.54 -10.91 7.05
C LEU A 103 22.20 -10.37 7.57
N PRO A 104 22.13 -9.09 7.93
CA PRO A 104 20.86 -8.43 8.16
C PRO A 104 20.08 -8.30 6.85
N GLY A 105 18.76 -8.43 6.98
CA GLY A 105 17.80 -8.08 5.95
C GLY A 105 17.70 -6.58 5.76
N VAL A 106 17.40 -6.17 4.53
CA VAL A 106 17.30 -4.77 4.14
C VAL A 106 16.02 -4.58 3.35
N LEU A 107 15.23 -3.59 3.74
CA LEU A 107 14.04 -3.15 3.05
C LEU A 107 14.29 -1.77 2.45
N VAL A 108 14.12 -1.63 1.15
CA VAL A 108 14.18 -0.34 0.46
C VAL A 108 12.98 -0.21 -0.43
N LYS A 109 12.23 0.89 -0.34
CA LYS A 109 11.03 1.08 -1.14
C LYS A 109 10.87 2.53 -1.55
N TYR A 110 10.62 2.76 -2.83
CA TYR A 110 10.47 4.07 -3.44
C TYR A 110 9.22 4.14 -4.32
N ARG A 111 8.32 5.06 -4.01
CA ARG A 111 7.09 5.30 -4.76
C ARG A 111 7.37 6.19 -5.97
N LEU A 112 7.11 5.66 -7.15
CA LEU A 112 7.22 6.38 -8.42
C LEU A 112 6.00 7.28 -8.67
N MET A 113 4.81 6.76 -8.40
CA MET A 113 3.54 7.42 -8.68
C MET A 113 2.56 7.27 -7.52
N GLU A 114 1.82 8.33 -7.23
CA GLU A 114 0.77 8.36 -6.22
C GLU A 114 -0.57 7.93 -6.80
N GLU A 115 -1.43 7.41 -5.93
CA GLU A 115 -2.80 7.04 -6.28
C GLU A 115 -3.65 8.30 -6.51
N SER A 116 -4.52 8.22 -7.50
CA SER A 116 -5.55 9.21 -7.81
C SER A 116 -6.76 8.48 -8.39
N ASP A 117 -7.89 9.18 -8.53
CA ASP A 117 -9.12 8.59 -9.09
C ASP A 117 -8.93 7.97 -10.49
N ALA A 118 -7.92 8.41 -11.23
CA ALA A 118 -7.64 7.96 -12.59
C ALA A 118 -6.41 7.03 -12.73
N LEU A 119 -5.50 7.02 -11.75
CA LEU A 119 -4.22 6.31 -11.85
C LEU A 119 -3.88 5.60 -10.54
N PRO A 120 -3.44 4.32 -10.60
CA PRO A 120 -3.01 3.59 -9.42
C PRO A 120 -1.64 4.07 -8.94
N ALA A 121 -1.33 3.83 -7.66
CA ALA A 121 0.01 4.01 -7.14
C ALA A 121 0.97 2.95 -7.70
N ILE A 122 2.20 3.37 -8.01
CA ILE A 122 3.27 2.49 -8.51
C ILE A 122 4.50 2.69 -7.64
N THR A 123 5.04 1.59 -7.14
CA THR A 123 6.18 1.59 -6.23
C THR A 123 7.18 0.52 -6.64
N LEU A 124 8.47 0.85 -6.52
CA LEU A 124 9.57 -0.09 -6.66
C LEU A 124 10.14 -0.37 -5.28
N GLY A 125 10.33 -1.64 -4.96
CA GLY A 125 10.90 -2.04 -3.68
C GLY A 125 11.78 -3.27 -3.80
N TYR A 126 12.69 -3.38 -2.86
CA TYR A 126 13.51 -4.54 -2.61
C TYR A 126 13.38 -4.90 -1.14
N ASP A 127 13.11 -6.16 -0.87
CA ASP A 127 12.94 -6.70 0.49
C ASP A 127 13.78 -7.97 0.59
N MET A 128 14.82 -7.91 1.41
CA MET A 128 15.68 -9.04 1.74
C MET A 128 15.29 -9.54 3.12
N GLN A 129 14.81 -10.79 3.16
CA GLN A 129 14.42 -11.49 4.38
C GLN A 129 15.55 -12.36 4.91
#